data_AF-A0A933ZKJ8-F1
#
_entry.id   AF-A0A933ZKJ8-F1
#
_cell.length_a   1.000
_cell.length_b   1.000
_cell.length_c   1.000
_cell.angle_alpha   90.00
_cell.angle_beta   90.00
_cell.angle_gamma   90.00
#
_symmetry.space_group_name_H-M   'P 1'
#
loop_
_entity.id
_entity.type
_entity.pdbx_description
1 polymer ?
#
loop_
_entity_poly.entity_id
_entity_poly.type
_entity_poly.pdbx_seq_one_letter_code
_entity_poly.pdbx_strand_id
1 'polypeptide(L)'
;MDLPQVYEQLEALLFRLGIPVRCEPFDARLFGDLNVQGGLCKLRGSNVVVVDSRAPVADRVGVLAQILASFDLEGVYLPPQIRDLIAAHAAQMDAPLAEVIPFDRARTRSAQRDDEEPDEEA
;
A
#
# COMPACT_ATOMS: atom_id res chain seq x y z
N MET A 1 9.12 -20.71 -10.29
CA MET A 1 7.73 -20.57 -9.83
C MET A 1 7.08 -19.50 -10.64
N ASP A 2 5.83 -19.70 -11.04
CA ASP A 2 5.06 -18.70 -11.75
C ASP A 2 4.61 -17.60 -10.78
N LEU A 3 4.88 -16.34 -11.09
CA LEU A 3 4.52 -15.19 -10.25
C LEU A 3 3.03 -15.14 -9.86
N PRO A 4 2.07 -15.48 -10.74
CA PRO A 4 0.65 -15.52 -10.37
C PRO A 4 0.35 -16.56 -9.29
N GLN A 5 0.99 -17.74 -9.35
CA GLN A 5 0.79 -18.77 -8.33
C GLN A 5 1.36 -18.35 -6.97
N VAL A 6 2.50 -17.68 -6.98
CA VAL A 6 3.08 -17.10 -5.75
C VAL A 6 2.15 -16.05 -5.16
N TYR A 7 1.58 -15.18 -5.98
CA TYR A 7 0.61 -14.18 -5.55
C TYR A 7 -0.59 -14.83 -4.85
N GLU A 8 -1.21 -15.85 -5.46
CA GLU A 8 -2.35 -16.57 -4.88
C GLU A 8 -2.00 -17.24 -3.54
N GLN A 9 -0.78 -17.80 -3.43
CA GLN A 9 -0.32 -18.41 -2.17
C GLN A 9 -0.15 -17.39 -1.05
N LEU A 10 0.40 -16.21 -1.34
CA LEU A 10 0.56 -15.12 -0.37
C LEU A 10 -0.80 -14.54 0.03
N GLU A 11 -1.72 -14.37 -0.93
CA GLU A 11 -3.09 -13.93 -0.67
C GLU A 11 -3.84 -14.93 0.22
N ALA A 12 -3.73 -16.24 -0.06
CA ALA A 12 -4.32 -17.28 0.77
C ALA A 12 -3.72 -17.32 2.19
N LEU A 13 -2.44 -16.99 2.35
CA LEU A 13 -1.79 -16.86 3.65
C LEU A 13 -2.39 -15.69 4.43
N LEU A 14 -2.47 -14.50 3.83
CA LEU A 14 -3.08 -13.32 4.44
C LEU A 14 -4.55 -13.56 4.82
N PHE A 15 -5.30 -14.24 3.95
CA PHE A 15 -6.66 -14.63 4.23
C PHE A 15 -6.77 -15.54 5.47
N ARG A 16 -5.86 -16.52 5.62
CA ARG A 16 -5.79 -17.38 6.82
C ARG A 16 -5.42 -16.61 8.09
N LEU A 17 -4.67 -15.52 7.97
CA LEU A 17 -4.37 -14.60 9.07
C LEU A 17 -5.54 -13.64 9.38
N GLY A 18 -6.64 -13.70 8.63
CA GLY A 18 -7.80 -12.82 8.80
C GLY A 18 -7.59 -11.43 8.21
N ILE A 19 -6.64 -11.26 7.31
CA ILE A 19 -6.29 -9.98 6.68
C ILE A 19 -6.78 -10.02 5.23
N PRO A 20 -7.89 -9.36 4.90
CA PRO A 20 -8.38 -9.32 3.53
C PRO A 20 -7.44 -8.48 2.64
N VAL A 21 -7.21 -8.97 1.42
CA VAL A 21 -6.50 -8.26 0.36
C VAL A 21 -7.53 -7.57 -0.54
N ARG A 22 -7.31 -6.30 -0.86
CA ARG A 22 -8.13 -5.52 -1.78
C ARG A 22 -7.27 -4.96 -2.90
N CYS A 23 -7.59 -5.35 -4.12
CA CYS A 23 -6.99 -4.79 -5.32
C CYS A 23 -7.84 -3.62 -5.80
N GLU A 24 -7.32 -2.40 -5.70
CA GLU A 24 -8.01 -1.19 -6.12
C GLU A 24 -7.06 -0.37 -7.00
N PRO A 25 -7.55 0.29 -8.06
CA PRO A 25 -6.68 1.09 -8.92
C PRO A 25 -6.22 2.36 -8.19
N PHE A 26 -4.91 2.58 -8.04
CA PHE A 26 -4.38 3.77 -7.34
C PHE A 26 -4.14 4.94 -8.28
N ASP A 27 -4.81 6.06 -8.06
CA ASP A 27 -4.62 7.23 -8.92
C ASP A 27 -3.24 7.84 -8.71
N ALA A 28 -2.34 7.65 -9.68
CA ALA A 28 -0.97 8.15 -9.65
C ALA A 28 -0.90 9.67 -9.39
N ARG A 29 -1.96 10.42 -9.75
CA ARG A 29 -2.05 11.87 -9.49
C ARG A 29 -2.14 12.20 -7.99
N LEU A 30 -2.62 11.28 -7.17
CA LEU A 30 -2.74 11.47 -5.71
C LEU A 30 -1.42 11.24 -4.99
N PHE A 31 -0.53 10.42 -5.56
CA PHE A 31 0.74 10.03 -4.93
C PHE A 31 1.97 10.75 -5.52
N GLY A 32 1.81 11.50 -6.61
CA GLY A 32 2.90 12.29 -7.20
C GLY A 32 4.06 11.40 -7.66
N ASP A 33 5.28 11.73 -7.25
CA ASP A 33 6.49 10.96 -7.56
C ASP A 33 6.68 9.71 -6.67
N LEU A 34 5.78 9.48 -5.70
CA LEU A 34 5.83 8.30 -4.86
C LEU A 34 5.27 7.10 -5.63
N ASN A 35 6.12 6.11 -5.89
CA ASN A 35 5.73 4.84 -6.48
C ASN A 35 5.02 3.95 -5.43
N VAL A 36 3.78 4.31 -5.10
CA VAL A 36 2.94 3.57 -4.14
C VAL A 36 2.21 2.46 -4.87
N GLN A 37 2.68 1.22 -4.68
CA GLN A 37 2.11 0.03 -5.32
C GLN A 37 1.13 -0.73 -4.41
N GLY A 38 1.06 -0.33 -3.13
CA GLY A 38 0.19 -0.92 -2.12
C GLY A 38 0.73 -0.72 -0.70
N GLY A 39 -0.01 -1.22 0.29
CA GLY A 39 0.39 -1.14 1.68
C GLY A 39 -0.64 -1.72 2.67
N LEU A 40 -0.25 -1.74 3.95
CA LEU A 40 -1.10 -2.17 5.05
C LEU A 40 -1.96 -0.98 5.54
N CYS A 41 -3.27 -1.15 5.53
CA CYS A 41 -4.25 -0.17 6.01
C CYS A 41 -4.97 -0.71 7.24
N LYS A 42 -5.22 0.13 8.25
CA LYS A 42 -6.03 -0.21 9.41
C LYS A 42 -7.39 0.45 9.31
N LEU A 43 -8.42 -0.33 8.98
CA LEU A 43 -9.79 0.14 8.83
C LEU A 43 -10.62 -0.27 10.05
N ARG A 44 -11.08 0.71 10.85
CA ARG A 44 -11.93 0.49 12.04
C ARG A 44 -11.37 -0.55 13.04
N GLY A 45 -10.04 -0.62 13.16
CA GLY A 45 -9.37 -1.58 14.05
C GLY A 45 -8.98 -2.90 13.37
N SER A 46 -9.45 -3.17 12.16
CA SER A 46 -9.10 -4.35 11.37
C SER A 46 -7.99 -4.03 10.37
N ASN A 47 -7.02 -4.94 10.23
CA ASN A 47 -5.96 -4.83 9.25
C ASN A 47 -6.48 -5.26 7.87
N VAL A 48 -6.19 -4.49 6.83
CA VAL A 48 -6.59 -4.74 5.44
C VAL A 48 -5.38 -4.41 4.56
N VAL A 49 -5.06 -5.28 3.62
CA VAL A 49 -4.00 -5.00 2.64
C VAL A 49 -4.64 -4.41 1.40
N VAL A 50 -4.11 -3.29 0.91
CA VAL A 50 -4.57 -2.67 -0.33
C VAL A 50 -3.42 -2.67 -1.33
N VAL A 51 -3.69 -3.13 -2.54
CA VAL A 51 -2.69 -3.27 -3.61
C VAL A 51 -3.22 -2.58 -4.87
N ASP A 52 -2.34 -1.92 -5.62
CA ASP A 52 -2.74 -1.35 -6.91
C ASP A 52 -3.05 -2.46 -7.91
N SER A 53 -4.28 -2.48 -8.43
CA SER A 53 -4.69 -3.45 -9.45
C SER A 53 -3.94 -3.26 -10.77
N ARG A 54 -3.35 -2.08 -11.01
CA ARG A 54 -2.58 -1.76 -12.21
C ARG A 54 -1.09 -2.13 -12.11
N ALA A 55 -0.61 -2.42 -10.91
CA ALA A 55 0.78 -2.81 -10.70
C ALA A 55 1.07 -4.20 -11.31
N PRO A 56 2.27 -4.43 -11.85
CA PRO A 56 2.66 -5.73 -12.37
C PRO A 56 2.63 -6.80 -11.26
N VAL A 57 2.44 -8.06 -11.63
CA VAL A 57 2.32 -9.17 -10.65
C VAL A 57 3.54 -9.22 -9.70
N ALA A 58 4.74 -8.97 -10.21
CA ALA A 58 5.97 -8.96 -9.41
C ALA A 58 5.91 -7.94 -8.26
N ASP A 59 5.47 -6.71 -8.57
CA ASP A 59 5.33 -5.62 -7.61
C ASP A 59 4.29 -5.94 -6.55
N ARG A 60 3.15 -6.50 -6.97
CA ARG A 60 2.09 -6.94 -6.05
C ARG A 60 2.57 -8.05 -5.11
N VAL A 61 3.32 -9.02 -5.64
CA VAL A 61 3.97 -10.06 -4.83
C VAL A 61 4.93 -9.45 -3.81
N GLY A 62 5.72 -8.47 -4.23
CA GLY A 62 6.64 -7.74 -3.34
C GLY A 62 5.90 -7.05 -2.19
N VAL A 63 4.79 -6.35 -2.48
CA VAL A 63 3.95 -5.71 -1.45
C VAL A 63 3.40 -6.74 -0.46
N LEU A 64 2.81 -7.84 -0.94
CA LEU A 64 2.26 -8.87 -0.04
C LEU A 64 3.36 -9.50 0.83
N ALA A 65 4.53 -9.77 0.25
CA ALA A 65 5.67 -10.35 0.96
C ALA A 65 6.23 -9.42 2.05
N GLN A 66 6.38 -8.12 1.75
CA GLN A 66 6.82 -7.13 2.73
C GLN A 66 5.85 -7.04 3.91
N ILE A 67 4.54 -7.04 3.64
CA ILE A 67 3.52 -6.99 4.69
C ILE A 67 3.61 -8.25 5.54
N LEU A 68 3.69 -9.43 4.92
CA LEU A 68 3.82 -10.71 5.63
C LEU A 68 5.09 -10.78 6.49
N ALA A 69 6.18 -10.14 6.08
CA ALA A 69 7.40 -10.05 6.89
C ALA A 69 7.22 -9.25 8.19
N SER A 70 6.23 -8.33 8.23
CA SER A 70 5.88 -7.56 9.43
C SER A 70 4.91 -8.28 10.36
N PHE A 71 4.32 -9.40 9.92
CA PHE A 71 3.41 -10.19 10.74
C PHE A 71 4.15 -11.32 11.45
N ASP A 72 3.63 -11.69 12.62
CA ASP A 72 4.10 -12.87 13.33
C ASP A 72 3.61 -14.14 12.60
N LEU A 73 4.57 -14.82 11.97
CA LEU A 73 4.35 -16.08 11.25
C LEU A 73 4.82 -17.28 12.09
N GLU A 74 5.15 -17.09 13.37
CA GLU A 74 5.56 -18.17 14.26
C GLU A 74 4.41 -19.17 14.43
N GLY A 75 4.59 -20.37 13.88
CA GLY A 75 3.61 -21.46 13.93
C GLY A 75 2.80 -21.70 12.65
N VAL A 76 2.95 -20.86 11.61
CA VAL A 76 2.35 -21.12 10.29
C VAL A 76 3.30 -21.99 9.45
N TYR A 77 2.82 -23.14 8.98
CA TYR A 77 3.56 -23.94 8.01
C TYR A 77 3.62 -23.22 6.67
N LEU A 78 4.84 -22.83 6.26
CA LEU A 78 5.12 -22.18 5.00
C LEU A 78 6.12 -23.01 4.20
N PRO A 79 5.91 -23.18 2.89
CA PRO A 79 6.94 -23.74 2.02
C PRO A 79 8.25 -22.93 2.16
N PRO A 80 9.43 -23.58 2.15
CA PRO A 80 10.71 -22.90 2.34
C PRO A 80 10.91 -21.76 1.33
N GLN A 81 10.48 -21.98 0.08
CA GLN A 81 10.57 -20.96 -0.97
C GLN A 81 9.76 -19.69 -0.67
N ILE A 82 8.59 -19.81 -0.02
CA ILE A 82 7.78 -18.66 0.39
C ILE A 82 8.42 -17.96 1.57
N ARG A 83 9.00 -18.72 2.51
CA ARG A 83 9.74 -18.16 3.64
C ARG A 83 10.96 -17.37 3.18
N ASP A 84 11.71 -17.89 2.23
CA ASP A 84 12.87 -17.19 1.64
C ASP A 84 12.43 -15.91 0.91
N LEU A 85 11.30 -15.96 0.19
CA LEU A 85 10.74 -14.79 -0.50
C LEU A 85 10.34 -13.69 0.51
N ILE A 86 9.64 -14.05 1.59
CA ILE A 86 9.27 -13.10 2.65
C ILE A 86 10.52 -12.51 3.30
N ALA A 87 11.50 -13.36 3.63
CA ALA A 87 12.77 -12.92 4.25
C ALA A 87 13.57 -11.97 3.33
N ALA A 88 13.60 -12.23 2.03
CA ALA A 88 14.27 -11.36 1.05
C ALA A 88 13.64 -9.95 0.98
N HIS A 89 12.32 -9.87 1.13
CA HIS A 89 11.58 -8.61 1.09
C HIS A 89 11.55 -7.88 2.45
N ALA A 90 11.76 -8.59 3.56
CA ALA A 90 11.87 -8.00 4.90
C ALA A 90 12.99 -6.96 4.99
N ALA A 91 14.12 -7.19 4.29
CA ALA A 91 15.27 -6.29 4.29
C ALA A 91 15.01 -4.93 3.60
N GLN A 92 13.93 -4.81 2.82
CA GLN A 92 13.58 -3.57 2.12
C GLN A 92 12.79 -2.58 2.99
N MET A 93 12.35 -2.99 4.19
CA MET A 93 11.60 -2.15 5.13
C MET A 93 12.49 -1.28 6.05
N ASP A 94 13.81 -1.18 5.81
CA ASP A 94 14.69 -0.25 6.55
C ASP A 94 14.47 1.23 6.16
N ALA A 95 13.55 1.51 5.23
CA ALA A 95 13.02 2.85 5.07
C ALA A 95 12.01 3.11 6.20
N PRO A 96 12.22 4.13 7.06
CA PRO A 96 11.36 4.39 8.21
C PRO A 96 9.93 4.50 7.71
N LEU A 97 9.00 3.82 8.42
CA LEU A 97 7.55 3.91 8.26
C LEU A 97 7.18 5.38 8.01
N ALA A 98 7.15 5.77 6.73
CA ALA A 98 6.99 7.14 6.32
C ALA A 98 5.68 7.59 6.96
N GLU A 99 5.78 8.64 7.76
CA GLU A 99 4.75 9.19 8.61
C GLU A 99 3.37 8.89 8.06
N VAL A 100 2.54 8.23 8.88
CA VAL A 100 1.10 8.15 8.63
C VAL A 100 0.65 9.57 8.30
N ILE A 101 0.46 9.88 7.02
CA ILE A 101 -0.02 11.21 6.62
C ILE A 101 -1.48 11.22 7.07
N PRO A 102 -1.84 11.99 8.11
CA PRO A 102 -3.22 12.02 8.55
C PRO A 102 -4.07 12.48 7.36
N PHE A 103 -5.09 11.68 7.02
CA PHE A 103 -6.02 11.90 5.91
C PHE A 103 -6.81 13.23 6.04
N ASP A 104 -6.66 13.94 7.16
CA ASP A 104 -7.38 15.16 7.52
C ASP A 104 -6.99 16.43 6.74
N ARG A 105 -6.08 16.37 5.75
CA ARG A 105 -5.78 17.55 4.91
C ARG A 105 -6.80 17.84 3.80
N ALA A 106 -7.81 17.00 3.58
CA ALA A 106 -8.83 17.23 2.54
C ALA A 106 -9.95 18.22 2.93
N ARG A 107 -9.88 18.90 4.08
CA ARG A 107 -10.85 19.95 4.45
C ARG A 107 -10.19 21.19 5.02
N THR A 108 -9.65 22.04 4.16
CA THR A 108 -9.76 23.49 4.38
C THR A 108 -10.00 24.23 3.07
N ARG A 109 -11.24 24.73 2.98
CA ARG A 109 -11.71 25.91 2.25
C ARG A 109 -11.72 25.89 0.71
N SER A 110 -12.88 25.52 0.20
CA SER A 110 -13.63 26.37 -0.72
C SER A 110 -13.85 27.79 -0.14
N ALA A 111 -13.93 28.78 -1.05
CA ALA A 111 -14.34 30.18 -0.89
C ALA A 111 -13.23 31.23 -0.64
N GLN A 112 -12.83 31.92 -1.71
CA GLN A 112 -13.21 33.33 -1.92
C GLN A 112 -13.11 33.64 -3.43
N ARG A 113 -14.27 33.85 -4.05
CA ARG A 113 -14.50 34.66 -5.26
C ARG A 113 -14.61 36.12 -4.79
N ASP A 114 -14.41 37.09 -5.68
CA ASP A 114 -14.58 38.55 -5.56
C ASP A 114 -13.21 39.22 -5.88
N ASP A 115 -12.97 39.54 -7.15
CA ASP A 115 -13.25 40.84 -7.82
C ASP A 115 -12.18 41.88 -7.49
N GLU A 116 -11.31 42.20 -8.46
CA GLU A 116 -10.76 43.56 -8.69
C GLU A 116 -9.98 43.64 -10.04
N GLU A 117 -10.69 43.93 -11.13
CA GLU A 117 -10.23 44.85 -12.20
C GLU A 117 -11.10 46.12 -12.03
N PRO A 118 -10.68 47.37 -12.37
CA PRO A 118 -9.38 47.96 -12.76
C PRO A 118 -9.01 49.13 -11.77
N ASP A 119 -7.91 49.91 -11.85
CA ASP A 119 -7.64 51.03 -12.76
C ASP A 119 -6.28 51.70 -12.41
N GLU A 120 -5.60 52.18 -13.46
CA GLU A 120 -4.87 53.45 -13.60
C GLU A 120 -3.64 53.86 -12.73
N GLU A 121 -2.59 54.29 -13.47
CA GLU A 121 -1.70 55.44 -13.23
C GLU A 121 -0.22 55.19 -12.83
N ALA A 122 0.67 55.25 -13.84
CA ALA A 122 1.83 56.16 -13.91
C ALA A 122 2.55 56.06 -15.27
#